data_AF-A0A7S4Q584-F1
#
_entry.id   AF-A0A7S4Q584-F1
#
_cell.length_a   1.000
_cell.length_b   1.000
_cell.length_c   1.000
_cell.angle_alpha   90.00
_cell.angle_beta   90.00
_cell.angle_gamma   90.00
#
_symmetry.space_group_name_H-M   'P 1'
#
loop_
_entity.id
_entity.type
_entity.pdbx_description
1 polymer ?
#
loop_
_entity_poly.entity_id
_entity_poly.type
_entity_poly.pdbx_seq_one_letter_code
_entity_poly.pdbx_strand_id
1 'polypeptide(L)'
;PPLAQAPSCLHLSSGTAERASGHVRLMEPKAGGPPPPCVMCLKPSTKQCSGCRAFWYCDRECQRKHWRNHKLECGRTKQLQEMTPKKLLEELDERESDFHKVTEIVRNHRDTAKSKMVWLTRNGDFMREDLEDARCLPGIKDKLDEFDKDPGTHQEAALNTLFSAAEGVSRAKSLAYFEEIKDMKDQLREMALKDEKEGTTTVIKCAELRPLTINNNIPESSSLAANALAIGSAE
;
A
#
# COMPACT_ATOMS: atom_id res chain seq x y z
N PRO A 1 -4.21 -8.30 -8.90
CA PRO A 1 -2.92 -7.89 -8.30
C PRO A 1 -3.11 -7.55 -6.82
N PRO A 2 -2.26 -8.05 -5.91
CA PRO A 2 -2.56 -8.03 -4.48
C PRO A 2 -2.71 -6.60 -3.96
N LEU A 3 -3.88 -6.34 -3.39
CA LEU A 3 -4.36 -5.06 -2.85
C LEU A 3 -3.83 -4.73 -1.44
N ALA A 4 -2.94 -5.51 -0.86
CA ALA A 4 -2.63 -5.43 0.57
C ALA A 4 -1.35 -4.66 0.93
N GLN A 5 -0.88 -3.76 0.06
CA GLN A 5 0.13 -2.79 0.47
C GLN A 5 -0.20 -1.45 -0.17
N ALA A 6 -0.74 -0.53 0.65
CA ALA A 6 -0.35 0.87 0.50
C ALA A 6 1.16 0.86 0.30
N PRO A 7 1.68 1.58 -0.70
CA PRO A 7 3.11 1.56 -0.90
C PRO A 7 3.73 2.25 0.31
N SER A 8 4.15 1.44 1.27
CA SER A 8 4.90 1.80 2.47
C SER A 8 6.23 2.50 2.15
N CYS A 9 6.51 2.70 0.85
CA CYS A 9 7.73 3.25 0.28
C CYS A 9 7.50 4.35 -0.77
N LEU A 10 6.26 4.84 -1.03
CA LEU A 10 6.08 5.97 -1.96
C LEU A 10 6.44 7.29 -1.26
N HIS A 11 7.69 7.71 -1.41
CA HIS A 11 8.07 9.10 -1.18
C HIS A 11 8.11 9.82 -2.53
N LEU A 12 7.17 10.73 -2.77
CA LEU A 12 7.15 11.53 -3.99
C LEU A 12 8.19 12.65 -3.87
N SER A 13 9.37 12.41 -4.42
CA SER A 13 10.39 13.44 -4.58
C SER A 13 10.29 14.07 -5.96
N SER A 14 10.19 15.40 -6.04
CA SER A 14 10.24 16.14 -7.30
C SER A 14 11.64 16.09 -7.92
N GLY A 15 11.75 15.69 -9.18
CA GLY A 15 12.95 15.87 -9.99
C GLY A 15 12.55 16.42 -11.36
N THR A 16 13.18 17.52 -11.78
CA THR A 16 12.95 18.13 -13.08
C THR A 16 13.67 17.32 -14.17
N ALA A 17 12.95 16.69 -15.10
CA ALA A 17 13.57 16.10 -16.29
C ALA A 17 13.52 17.10 -17.46
N GLU A 18 14.67 17.53 -17.98
CA GLU A 18 14.73 18.27 -19.25
C GLU A 18 14.50 17.30 -20.43
N ARG A 19 13.63 17.70 -21.36
CA ARG A 19 13.34 16.94 -22.58
C ARG A 19 14.53 16.99 -23.54
N ALA A 20 15.25 15.87 -23.67
CA ALA A 20 16.04 15.56 -24.86
C ALA A 20 15.73 14.13 -25.33
N SER A 21 15.14 14.01 -26.52
CA SER A 21 15.05 12.78 -27.32
C SER A 21 14.36 11.54 -26.72
N GLY A 22 13.10 11.67 -26.27
CA GLY A 22 12.15 10.55 -26.23
C GLY A 22 12.43 9.41 -25.23
N HIS A 23 13.48 9.50 -24.43
CA HIS A 23 13.77 8.60 -23.32
C HIS A 23 13.98 9.40 -22.03
N VAL A 24 13.20 9.08 -20.99
CA VAL A 24 13.42 9.63 -19.64
C VAL A 24 14.74 9.07 -19.11
N ARG A 25 15.79 9.90 -19.14
CA ARG A 25 17.08 9.57 -18.50
C ARG A 25 16.90 9.79 -17.00
N LEU A 26 16.87 8.71 -16.23
CA LEU A 26 16.93 8.78 -14.77
C LEU A 26 18.18 9.57 -14.38
N MET A 27 17.99 10.68 -13.67
CA MET A 27 19.09 11.49 -13.16
C MET A 27 20.02 10.64 -12.30
N GLU A 28 21.28 10.59 -12.71
CA GLU A 28 22.39 10.10 -11.93
C GLU A 28 22.56 10.99 -10.68
N PRO A 29 23.03 10.45 -9.53
CA PRO A 29 23.28 11.25 -8.34
C PRO A 29 24.17 12.44 -8.70
N LYS A 30 23.79 13.65 -8.26
CA LYS A 30 24.57 14.88 -8.51
C LYS A 30 26.04 14.61 -8.20
N ALA A 31 26.91 14.86 -9.19
CA ALA A 31 28.35 14.77 -9.03
C ALA A 31 28.78 15.62 -7.82
N GLY A 32 29.14 14.96 -6.71
CA GLY A 32 29.61 15.60 -5.47
C GLY A 32 28.85 15.26 -4.18
N GLY A 33 27.75 14.50 -4.22
CA GLY A 33 27.04 14.03 -3.02
C GLY A 33 27.63 12.75 -2.41
N PRO A 34 27.43 12.48 -1.09
CA PRO A 34 27.79 11.20 -0.50
C PRO A 34 27.01 10.06 -1.20
N PRO A 35 27.61 8.86 -1.36
CA PRO A 35 26.93 7.77 -2.06
C PRO A 35 25.66 7.37 -1.31
N PRO A 36 24.57 7.02 -2.04
CA PRO A 36 23.34 6.59 -1.39
C PRO A 36 23.60 5.39 -0.46
N PRO A 37 22.89 5.26 0.67
CA PRO A 37 23.08 4.14 1.57
C PRO A 37 22.54 2.84 0.97
N CYS A 38 23.22 1.73 1.24
CA CYS A 38 22.76 0.39 0.92
C CYS A 38 21.50 0.04 1.73
N VAL A 39 20.43 -0.41 1.06
CA VAL A 39 19.17 -0.77 1.75
C VAL A 39 19.32 -1.87 2.81
N MET A 40 20.35 -2.71 2.71
CA MET A 40 20.55 -3.84 3.63
C MET A 40 21.49 -3.57 4.80
N CYS A 41 22.45 -2.67 4.63
CA CYS A 41 23.53 -2.49 5.62
C CYS A 41 23.93 -1.03 5.82
N LEU A 42 23.23 -0.10 5.17
CA LEU A 42 23.41 1.36 5.24
C LEU A 42 24.79 1.89 4.84
N LYS A 43 25.72 1.01 4.45
CA LYS A 43 27.03 1.39 3.90
C LYS A 43 26.87 2.12 2.57
N PRO A 44 27.85 2.96 2.19
CA PRO A 44 27.85 3.62 0.89
C PRO A 44 27.68 2.61 -0.25
N SER A 45 26.72 2.86 -1.12
CA SER A 45 26.39 1.99 -2.23
C SER A 45 27.01 2.48 -3.53
N THR A 46 27.27 1.55 -4.44
CA THR A 46 27.79 1.85 -5.78
C THR A 46 26.93 1.25 -6.88
N LYS A 47 25.97 0.39 -6.52
CA LYS A 47 25.13 -0.36 -7.44
C LYS A 47 23.67 -0.10 -7.10
N GLN A 48 22.82 -0.07 -8.11
CA GLN A 48 21.36 -0.03 -7.95
C GLN A 48 20.73 -1.24 -8.64
N CYS A 49 19.49 -1.57 -8.27
CA CYS A 49 18.73 -2.61 -8.96
C CYS A 49 18.60 -2.26 -10.46
N SER A 50 19.02 -3.15 -11.35
CA SER A 50 18.93 -2.91 -12.80
C SER A 50 17.49 -2.89 -13.33
N GLY A 51 16.57 -3.58 -12.64
CA GLY A 51 15.16 -3.68 -13.03
C GLY A 51 14.37 -2.42 -12.70
N CYS A 52 14.25 -2.09 -11.42
CA CYS A 52 13.47 -0.94 -10.96
C CYS A 52 14.29 0.33 -10.75
N ARG A 53 15.62 0.25 -10.56
CA ARG A 53 16.50 1.42 -10.27
C ARG A 53 16.09 2.23 -9.04
N ALA A 54 15.28 1.65 -8.15
CA ALA A 54 14.81 2.28 -6.92
C ALA A 54 15.76 2.05 -5.75
N PHE A 55 16.23 0.81 -5.58
CA PHE A 55 17.02 0.42 -4.42
C PHE A 55 18.51 0.35 -4.73
N TRP A 56 19.32 0.80 -3.77
CA TRP A 56 20.77 0.83 -3.84
C TRP A 56 21.43 -0.23 -2.94
N TYR A 57 22.58 -0.74 -3.38
CA TYR A 57 23.33 -1.82 -2.75
C TYR A 57 24.83 -1.55 -2.78
N CYS A 58 25.53 -1.82 -1.67
CA CYS A 58 26.99 -1.77 -1.63
C CYS A 58 27.62 -2.89 -2.47
N ASP A 59 26.98 -4.06 -2.55
CA ASP A 59 27.41 -5.15 -3.42
C ASP A 59 26.30 -6.17 -3.73
N ARG A 60 26.60 -7.13 -4.62
CA ARG A 60 25.71 -8.20 -5.08
C ARG A 60 25.21 -9.09 -3.94
N GLU A 61 25.98 -9.24 -2.87
CA GLU A 61 25.53 -10.01 -1.70
C GLU A 61 24.32 -9.35 -1.01
N CYS A 62 24.38 -8.04 -0.79
CA CYS A 62 23.27 -7.27 -0.22
C CYS A 62 22.06 -7.31 -1.14
N GLN A 63 22.26 -7.17 -2.46
CA GLN A 63 21.18 -7.32 -3.43
C GLN A 63 20.52 -8.69 -3.34
N ARG A 64 21.29 -9.78 -3.28
CA ARG A 64 20.76 -11.15 -3.21
C ARG A 64 19.98 -11.41 -1.92
N LYS A 65 20.43 -10.83 -0.79
CA LYS A 65 19.70 -10.91 0.49
C LYS A 65 18.35 -10.19 0.39
N HIS A 66 18.34 -8.96 -0.13
CA HIS A 66 17.10 -8.19 -0.32
C HIS A 66 16.17 -8.79 -1.39
N TRP A 67 16.73 -9.45 -2.41
CA TRP A 67 16.00 -9.96 -3.58
C TRP A 67 14.82 -10.87 -3.23
N ARG A 68 14.91 -11.63 -2.12
CA ARG A 68 13.82 -12.52 -1.67
C ARG A 68 12.50 -11.78 -1.50
N ASN A 69 12.56 -10.56 -0.97
CA ASN A 69 11.39 -9.71 -0.74
C ASN A 69 11.20 -8.76 -1.92
N HIS A 70 12.29 -8.14 -2.40
CA HIS A 70 12.25 -7.14 -3.47
C HIS A 70 11.68 -7.67 -4.80
N LYS A 71 11.89 -8.95 -5.15
CA LYS A 71 11.44 -9.50 -6.43
C LYS A 71 9.93 -9.35 -6.68
N LEU A 72 9.13 -9.38 -5.61
CA LEU A 72 7.67 -9.29 -5.67
C LEU A 72 7.21 -7.87 -6.03
N GLU A 73 8.00 -6.87 -5.63
CA GLU A 73 7.67 -5.47 -5.80
C GLU A 73 8.45 -4.83 -6.95
N CYS A 74 9.59 -5.37 -7.36
CA CYS A 74 10.48 -4.78 -8.36
C CYS A 74 9.77 -4.38 -9.66
N GLY A 75 8.85 -5.23 -10.15
CA GLY A 75 8.04 -4.93 -11.34
C GLY A 75 7.10 -3.75 -11.12
N ARG A 76 6.39 -3.74 -10.00
CA ARG A 76 5.46 -2.66 -9.61
C ARG A 76 6.22 -1.35 -9.39
N THR A 77 7.36 -1.39 -8.71
CA THR A 77 8.23 -0.23 -8.49
C THR A 77 8.70 0.37 -9.81
N LYS A 78 9.08 -0.47 -10.78
CA LYS A 78 9.46 -0.01 -12.12
C LYS A 78 8.30 0.72 -12.80
N GLN A 79 7.11 0.10 -12.82
CA GLN A 79 5.91 0.69 -13.44
C GLN A 79 5.56 2.04 -12.82
N LEU A 80 5.54 2.13 -11.48
CA LEU A 80 5.23 3.38 -10.77
C LEU A 80 6.21 4.50 -11.12
N GLN A 81 7.50 4.20 -11.25
CA GLN A 81 8.50 5.20 -11.63
C GLN A 81 8.45 5.63 -13.10
N GLU A 82 7.74 4.88 -13.95
CA GLU A 82 7.50 5.23 -15.34
C GLU A 82 6.21 6.06 -15.51
N MET A 83 5.40 6.21 -14.45
CA MET A 83 4.18 7.02 -14.45
C MET A 83 4.47 8.49 -14.15
N THR A 84 3.63 9.37 -14.69
CA THR A 84 3.56 10.78 -14.30
C THR A 84 2.59 10.96 -13.14
N PRO A 85 2.70 12.04 -12.35
CA PRO A 85 1.75 12.34 -11.27
C PRO A 85 0.29 12.34 -11.75
N LYS A 86 0.02 12.94 -12.91
CA LYS A 86 -1.30 13.00 -13.53
C LYS A 86 -1.86 11.60 -13.84
N LYS A 87 -1.06 10.74 -14.47
CA LYS A 87 -1.48 9.38 -14.81
C LYS A 87 -1.75 8.53 -13.58
N LEU A 88 -0.90 8.64 -12.54
CA LEU A 88 -1.12 7.93 -11.29
C LEU A 88 -2.40 8.42 -10.58
N LEU A 89 -2.66 9.73 -10.62
CA LEU A 89 -3.89 10.30 -10.06
C LEU A 89 -5.14 9.77 -10.76
N GLU A 90 -5.15 9.75 -12.10
CA GLU A 90 -6.24 9.19 -12.91
C GLU A 90 -6.52 7.72 -12.55
N GLU A 91 -5.48 6.89 -12.44
CA GLU A 91 -5.62 5.47 -12.06
C GLU A 91 -6.18 5.29 -10.63
N LEU A 92 -5.78 6.16 -9.70
CA LEU A 92 -6.32 6.15 -8.34
C LEU A 92 -7.79 6.59 -8.29
N ASP A 93 -8.18 7.59 -9.08
CA ASP A 93 -9.56 8.09 -9.17
C ASP A 93 -10.49 7.06 -9.86
N GLU A 94 -10.03 6.42 -10.93
CA GLU A 94 -10.77 5.33 -11.59
C GLU A 94 -11.06 4.17 -10.62
N ARG A 95 -10.05 3.76 -9.86
CA ARG A 95 -10.21 2.67 -8.88
C ARG A 95 -11.15 3.04 -7.73
N GLU A 96 -11.11 4.29 -7.27
CA GLU A 96 -12.07 4.79 -6.28
C GLU A 96 -13.50 4.81 -6.84
N SER A 97 -13.67 5.23 -8.10
CA SER A 97 -14.97 5.19 -8.80
C SER A 97 -15.52 3.77 -8.91
N ASP A 98 -14.68 2.81 -9.31
CA ASP A 98 -15.06 1.41 -9.43
C ASP A 98 -15.48 0.80 -8.09
N PHE A 99 -14.80 1.16 -6.99
CA PHE A 99 -15.23 0.78 -5.65
C PHE A 99 -16.66 1.25 -5.33
N HIS A 100 -16.99 2.50 -5.66
CA HIS A 100 -18.32 3.05 -5.43
C HIS A 100 -19.38 2.35 -6.30
N LYS A 101 -19.08 2.09 -7.59
CA LYS A 101 -19.98 1.34 -8.49
C LYS A 101 -20.29 -0.05 -7.95
N VAL A 102 -19.28 -0.82 -7.56
CA VAL A 102 -19.49 -2.17 -6.99
C VAL A 102 -20.28 -2.09 -5.69
N THR A 103 -20.05 -1.05 -4.88
CA THR A 103 -20.85 -0.82 -3.66
C THR A 103 -22.32 -0.60 -3.95
N GLU A 104 -22.61 0.21 -4.97
CA GLU A 104 -23.98 0.47 -5.38
C GLU A 104 -24.66 -0.77 -5.97
N ILE A 105 -23.95 -1.55 -6.80
CA ILE A 105 -24.48 -2.80 -7.36
C ILE A 105 -24.89 -3.76 -6.26
N VAL A 106 -24.02 -3.96 -5.25
CA VAL A 106 -24.31 -4.87 -4.13
C VAL A 106 -25.50 -4.37 -3.31
N ARG A 107 -25.55 -3.06 -3.02
CA ARG A 107 -26.68 -2.44 -2.31
C ARG A 107 -27.99 -2.64 -3.08
N ASN A 108 -28.01 -2.30 -4.37
CA ASN A 108 -29.21 -2.41 -5.21
C ASN A 108 -29.66 -3.88 -5.33
N HIS A 109 -28.73 -4.82 -5.45
CA HIS A 109 -29.07 -6.25 -5.46
C HIS A 109 -29.74 -6.67 -4.15
N ARG A 110 -29.22 -6.23 -2.99
CA ARG A 110 -29.80 -6.54 -1.68
C ARG A 110 -31.21 -5.97 -1.51
N ASP A 111 -31.43 -4.76 -2.01
CA ASP A 111 -32.71 -4.06 -1.88
C ASP A 111 -33.79 -4.65 -2.82
N THR A 112 -33.38 -5.20 -3.97
CA THR A 112 -34.30 -5.67 -5.03
C THR A 112 -34.45 -7.18 -5.12
N ALA A 113 -33.47 -7.97 -4.67
CA ALA A 113 -33.45 -9.40 -4.86
C ALA A 113 -34.30 -10.14 -3.81
N LYS A 114 -35.02 -11.16 -4.29
CA LYS A 114 -35.69 -12.14 -3.42
C LYS A 114 -34.70 -13.04 -2.68
N SER A 115 -33.54 -13.31 -3.28
CA SER A 115 -32.45 -14.07 -2.67
C SER A 115 -31.35 -13.13 -2.21
N LYS A 116 -30.99 -13.21 -0.93
CA LYS A 116 -29.96 -12.36 -0.31
C LYS A 116 -28.56 -12.99 -0.37
N MET A 117 -28.40 -14.13 -1.05
CA MET A 117 -27.17 -14.94 -1.03
C MET A 117 -26.22 -14.66 -2.20
N VAL A 118 -25.98 -13.39 -2.52
CA VAL A 118 -24.94 -13.01 -3.50
C VAL A 118 -23.83 -12.27 -2.76
N TRP A 119 -22.69 -12.93 -2.65
CA TRP A 119 -21.51 -12.42 -1.97
C TRP A 119 -20.43 -12.12 -3.00
N LEU A 120 -20.06 -10.85 -3.13
CA LEU A 120 -19.00 -10.41 -4.03
C LEU A 120 -17.78 -10.00 -3.21
N THR A 121 -16.72 -10.81 -3.29
CA THR A 121 -15.39 -10.41 -2.80
C THR A 121 -14.83 -9.36 -3.72
N ARG A 122 -14.82 -8.11 -3.27
CA ARG A 122 -14.37 -6.98 -4.09
C ARG A 122 -12.88 -7.05 -4.39
N ASN A 123 -12.11 -7.64 -3.49
CA ASN A 123 -10.65 -7.70 -3.62
C ASN A 123 -10.15 -8.98 -4.28
N GLY A 124 -11.02 -9.91 -4.69
CA GLY A 124 -10.70 -11.14 -5.44
C GLY A 124 -9.82 -12.18 -4.72
N ASP A 125 -8.94 -11.74 -3.81
CA ASP A 125 -7.81 -12.53 -3.34
C ASP A 125 -7.79 -12.72 -1.80
N PHE A 126 -8.63 -12.00 -1.03
CA PHE A 126 -8.55 -11.97 0.45
C PHE A 126 -9.85 -12.32 1.19
N MET A 127 -10.71 -13.15 0.59
CA MET A 127 -11.94 -13.59 1.26
C MET A 127 -11.63 -14.31 2.57
N ARG A 128 -10.55 -15.09 2.62
CA ARG A 128 -10.16 -15.83 3.82
C ARG A 128 -9.85 -14.88 4.97
N GLU A 129 -9.07 -13.85 4.71
CA GLU A 129 -8.64 -12.84 5.68
C GLU A 129 -9.83 -12.00 6.13
N ASP A 130 -10.74 -11.63 5.22
CA ASP A 130 -11.97 -10.93 5.57
C ASP A 130 -12.89 -11.79 6.45
N LEU A 131 -12.94 -13.11 6.21
CA LEU A 131 -13.65 -14.08 7.07
C LEU A 131 -12.95 -14.25 8.44
N GLU A 132 -11.63 -14.28 8.49
CA GLU A 132 -10.85 -14.37 9.74
C GLU A 132 -11.05 -13.13 10.61
N ASP A 133 -10.98 -11.94 10.02
CA ASP A 133 -11.26 -10.68 10.71
C ASP A 133 -12.71 -10.59 11.17
N ALA A 134 -13.65 -11.06 10.34
CA ALA A 134 -15.07 -11.12 10.70
C ALA A 134 -15.33 -12.01 11.93
N ARG A 135 -14.61 -13.12 12.09
CA ARG A 135 -14.69 -13.98 13.29
C ARG A 135 -14.22 -13.29 14.55
N CYS A 136 -13.29 -12.34 14.42
CA CYS A 136 -12.73 -11.59 15.53
C CYS A 136 -13.59 -10.38 15.95
N LEU A 137 -14.62 -10.03 15.18
CA LEU A 137 -15.48 -8.88 15.52
C LEU A 137 -16.27 -9.12 16.82
N PRO A 138 -16.34 -8.12 17.71
CA PRO A 138 -17.09 -8.22 18.95
C PRO A 138 -18.58 -8.46 18.64
N GLY A 139 -19.23 -9.38 19.37
CA GLY A 139 -20.61 -9.80 19.14
C GLY A 139 -20.82 -10.77 17.98
N ILE A 140 -19.97 -10.77 16.93
CA ILE A 140 -19.96 -11.83 15.91
C ILE A 140 -19.27 -13.06 16.48
N LYS A 141 -18.14 -12.87 17.14
CA LYS A 141 -17.40 -13.93 17.84
C LYS A 141 -18.32 -14.70 18.81
N ASP A 142 -19.01 -13.98 19.69
CA ASP A 142 -19.87 -14.59 20.71
C ASP A 142 -21.02 -15.41 20.10
N LYS A 143 -21.59 -14.93 18.99
CA LYS A 143 -22.64 -15.66 18.23
C LYS A 143 -22.10 -16.91 17.53
N LEU A 144 -20.90 -16.82 16.97
CA LEU A 144 -20.26 -17.98 16.34
C LEU A 144 -19.88 -19.04 17.38
N ASP A 145 -19.35 -18.62 18.53
CA ASP A 145 -19.05 -19.51 19.67
C ASP A 145 -20.32 -20.20 20.21
N GLU A 146 -21.49 -19.56 20.08
CA GLU A 146 -22.78 -20.18 20.40
C GLU A 146 -23.22 -21.20 19.34
N PHE A 147 -23.08 -20.87 18.05
CA PHE A 147 -23.42 -21.78 16.95
C PHE A 147 -22.50 -23.01 16.89
N ASP A 148 -21.23 -22.87 17.28
CA ASP A 148 -20.27 -23.97 17.29
C ASP A 148 -20.59 -25.02 18.38
N LYS A 149 -21.49 -24.73 19.33
CA LYS A 149 -21.98 -25.70 20.34
C LYS A 149 -22.89 -26.77 19.72
N ASP A 150 -23.63 -26.44 18.65
CA ASP A 150 -24.43 -27.39 17.89
C ASP A 150 -24.29 -27.12 16.37
N PRO A 151 -23.23 -27.65 15.74
CA PRO A 151 -22.93 -27.39 14.34
C PRO A 151 -24.00 -27.90 13.37
N GLY A 152 -24.76 -28.92 13.75
CA GLY A 152 -25.73 -29.57 12.87
C GLY A 152 -26.96 -28.73 12.57
N THR A 153 -27.41 -27.93 13.53
CA THR A 153 -28.57 -27.03 13.42
C THR A 153 -28.19 -25.62 12.95
N HIS A 154 -26.98 -25.16 13.27
CA HIS A 154 -26.60 -23.76 13.07
C HIS A 154 -25.67 -23.48 11.87
N GLN A 155 -25.34 -24.48 11.06
CA GLN A 155 -24.40 -24.34 9.95
C GLN A 155 -24.77 -23.19 8.98
N GLU A 156 -26.04 -23.09 8.55
CA GLU A 156 -26.49 -22.05 7.63
C GLU A 156 -26.47 -20.66 8.29
N ALA A 157 -26.90 -20.57 9.56
CA ALA A 157 -26.90 -19.31 10.31
C ALA A 157 -25.48 -18.79 10.57
N ALA A 158 -24.53 -19.68 10.87
CA ALA A 158 -23.13 -19.35 11.06
C ALA A 158 -22.51 -18.83 9.75
N LEU A 159 -22.75 -19.51 8.62
CA LEU A 159 -22.27 -19.08 7.31
C LEU A 159 -22.84 -17.70 6.92
N ASN A 160 -24.16 -17.50 7.04
CA ASN A 160 -24.79 -16.22 6.71
C ASN A 160 -24.27 -15.07 7.57
N THR A 161 -24.07 -15.31 8.86
CA THR A 161 -23.51 -14.32 9.80
C THR A 161 -22.08 -13.95 9.41
N LEU A 162 -21.26 -14.96 9.10
CA LEU A 162 -19.86 -14.78 8.78
C LEU A 162 -19.66 -14.03 7.45
N PHE A 163 -20.39 -14.40 6.40
CA PHE A 163 -20.31 -13.70 5.12
C PHE A 163 -20.82 -12.26 5.21
N SER A 164 -21.89 -12.01 5.98
CA SER A 164 -22.39 -10.65 6.24
C SER A 164 -21.33 -9.78 6.91
N ALA A 165 -20.62 -10.33 7.89
CA ALA A 165 -19.56 -9.64 8.60
C ALA A 165 -18.34 -9.40 7.71
N ALA A 166 -17.93 -10.40 6.91
CA ALA A 166 -16.79 -10.29 6.00
C ALA A 166 -16.99 -9.22 4.91
N GLU A 167 -18.21 -9.07 4.37
CA GLU A 167 -18.52 -7.98 3.43
C GLU A 167 -18.31 -6.59 4.08
N GLY A 168 -18.77 -6.44 5.32
CA GLY A 168 -18.59 -5.21 6.11
C GLY A 168 -17.12 -4.90 6.36
N VAL A 169 -16.32 -5.91 6.71
CA VAL A 169 -14.86 -5.81 6.87
C VAL A 169 -14.20 -5.36 5.58
N SER A 170 -14.51 -6.03 4.47
CA SER A 170 -13.95 -5.72 3.15
C SER A 170 -14.21 -4.26 2.76
N ARG A 171 -15.44 -3.79 2.97
CA ARG A 171 -15.82 -2.39 2.72
C ARG A 171 -15.05 -1.42 3.62
N ALA A 172 -14.93 -1.72 4.91
CA ALA A 172 -14.23 -0.87 5.87
C ALA A 172 -12.73 -0.75 5.53
N LYS A 173 -12.08 -1.86 5.18
CA LYS A 173 -10.67 -1.87 4.74
C LYS A 173 -10.45 -1.01 3.50
N SER A 174 -11.32 -1.12 2.49
CA SER A 174 -11.23 -0.28 1.29
C SER A 174 -11.41 1.20 1.60
N LEU A 175 -12.34 1.57 2.49
CA LEU A 175 -12.53 2.96 2.90
C LEU A 175 -11.32 3.52 3.66
N ALA A 176 -10.78 2.75 4.61
CA ALA A 176 -9.57 3.11 5.34
C ALA A 176 -8.39 3.30 4.38
N TYR A 177 -8.25 2.43 3.38
CA TYR A 177 -7.25 2.58 2.33
C TYR A 177 -7.39 3.91 1.56
N PHE A 178 -8.61 4.31 1.17
CA PHE A 178 -8.82 5.58 0.48
C PHE A 178 -8.51 6.80 1.36
N GLU A 179 -8.77 6.69 2.67
CA GLU A 179 -8.42 7.71 3.65
C GLU A 179 -6.89 7.85 3.80
N GLU A 180 -6.17 6.73 3.90
CA GLU A 180 -4.70 6.71 4.01
C GLU A 180 -4.00 7.32 2.78
N ILE A 181 -4.53 7.12 1.58
CA ILE A 181 -3.91 7.67 0.35
C ILE A 181 -4.33 9.11 0.05
N LYS A 182 -5.23 9.70 0.84
CA LYS A 182 -5.79 11.03 0.58
C LYS A 182 -4.70 12.09 0.45
N ASP A 183 -3.79 12.13 1.42
CA ASP A 183 -2.67 13.09 1.44
C ASP A 183 -1.74 12.91 0.24
N MET A 184 -1.51 11.65 -0.17
CA MET A 184 -0.71 11.35 -1.36
C MET A 184 -1.40 11.84 -2.64
N LYS A 185 -2.73 11.66 -2.76
CA LYS A 185 -3.51 12.17 -3.90
C LYS A 185 -3.45 13.69 -3.97
N ASP A 186 -3.50 14.38 -2.83
CA ASP A 186 -3.40 15.83 -2.77
C ASP A 186 -2.02 16.33 -3.22
N GLN A 187 -0.95 15.68 -2.79
CA GLN A 187 0.41 15.96 -3.29
C GLN A 187 0.52 15.74 -4.82
N LEU A 188 -0.02 14.62 -5.32
CA LEU A 188 -0.04 14.31 -6.74
C LEU A 188 -0.77 15.37 -7.57
N ARG A 189 -1.90 15.89 -7.06
CA ARG A 189 -2.65 16.99 -7.68
C ARG A 189 -1.81 18.26 -7.75
N GLU A 190 -1.17 18.64 -6.66
CA GLU A 190 -0.32 19.84 -6.62
C GLU A 190 0.83 19.74 -7.63
N MET A 191 1.51 18.58 -7.69
CA MET A 191 2.57 18.35 -8.68
C MET A 191 2.06 18.38 -10.11
N ALA A 192 0.90 17.79 -10.40
CA ALA A 192 0.30 17.83 -11.73
C ALA A 192 -0.06 19.26 -12.17
N LEU A 193 -0.61 20.08 -11.26
CA LEU A 193 -0.90 21.49 -11.54
C LEU A 193 0.37 22.31 -11.79
N LYS A 194 1.44 22.02 -11.05
CA LYS A 194 2.74 22.67 -11.25
C LYS A 194 3.35 22.31 -12.60
N ASP A 195 3.33 21.03 -12.97
CA ASP A 195 3.80 20.54 -14.27
C ASP A 195 3.07 21.23 -15.43
N GLU A 196 1.74 21.38 -15.33
CA GLU A 196 0.93 22.07 -16.34
C GLU A 196 1.26 23.58 -16.42
N LYS A 197 1.46 24.23 -15.27
CA LYS A 197 1.77 25.67 -15.21
C LYS A 197 3.17 26.01 -15.71
N GLU A 198 4.15 25.18 -15.38
CA GLU A 198 5.57 25.43 -15.68
C GLU A 198 6.02 24.74 -16.98
N GLY A 199 5.16 23.90 -17.59
CA GLY A 199 5.52 23.07 -18.75
C GLY A 199 6.58 22.01 -18.42
N THR A 200 6.75 21.68 -17.14
CA THR A 200 7.70 20.70 -16.63
C THR A 200 7.04 19.32 -16.55
N THR A 201 7.84 18.27 -16.38
CA THR A 201 7.32 16.92 -16.15
C THR A 201 8.02 16.33 -14.95
N THR A 202 7.25 16.15 -13.88
CA THR A 202 7.69 15.49 -12.66
C THR A 202 7.68 13.97 -12.87
N VAL A 203 8.71 13.31 -12.37
CA VAL A 203 8.84 11.85 -12.40
C VAL A 203 8.65 11.30 -10.99
N ILE A 204 7.83 10.26 -10.86
CA ILE A 204 7.63 9.57 -9.58
C ILE A 204 8.89 8.76 -9.26
N LYS A 205 9.43 8.93 -8.06
CA LYS A 205 10.52 8.09 -7.56
C LYS A 205 10.02 7.23 -6.41
N CYS A 206 10.38 5.95 -6.44
CA CYS A 206 9.98 4.99 -5.41
C CYS A 206 11.17 4.64 -4.52
N ALA A 207 11.84 5.62 -3.90
CA ALA A 207 12.82 5.37 -2.84
C ALA A 207 13.33 6.67 -2.19
N GLU A 208 13.24 6.74 -0.86
CA GLU A 208 14.31 7.28 0.00
C GLU A 208 14.17 6.68 1.41
N LEU A 209 15.21 5.97 1.88
CA LEU A 209 15.44 5.79 3.32
C LEU A 209 15.83 7.17 3.84
N ARG A 210 14.90 7.90 4.46
CA ARG A 210 15.28 9.03 5.29
C ARG A 210 16.08 8.45 6.48
N PRO A 211 17.27 8.96 6.83
CA PRO A 211 17.89 8.60 8.09
C PRO A 211 16.92 8.98 9.20
N LEU A 212 16.36 8.01 9.92
CA LEU A 212 15.67 8.29 11.17
C LEU A 212 16.74 8.86 12.11
N THR A 213 16.67 10.14 12.41
CA THR A 213 17.36 10.70 13.57
C THR A 213 16.70 10.09 14.80
N ILE A 214 17.28 8.99 15.28
CA ILE A 214 16.93 8.36 16.55
C ILE A 214 17.37 9.35 17.61
N ASN A 215 16.41 10.01 18.21
CA ASN A 215 16.62 10.71 19.45
C ASN A 215 16.04 9.74 20.53
N ASN A 216 16.64 9.64 21.72
CA ASN A 216 16.38 8.57 22.70
C ASN A 216 15.66 9.14 23.94
N ASN A 217 14.49 8.54 24.28
CA ASN A 217 13.78 8.54 25.57
C ASN A 217 12.29 8.27 25.35
N ILE A 218 11.81 7.08 25.78
CA ILE A 218 10.55 6.81 26.52
C ILE A 218 10.59 5.35 27.03
N PRO A 219 10.05 5.04 28.23
CA PRO A 219 10.38 3.84 29.02
C PRO A 219 9.49 2.62 28.74
N GLU A 220 10.02 1.46 29.11
CA GLU A 220 9.42 0.12 29.00
C GLU A 220 8.23 -0.08 29.94
N SER A 221 7.03 -0.33 29.39
CA SER A 221 6.08 -1.33 29.94
C SER A 221 4.88 -1.54 29.01
N SER A 222 4.98 -2.47 28.06
CA SER A 222 3.92 -3.43 27.67
C SER A 222 4.33 -4.17 26.40
N SER A 223 4.58 -5.46 26.55
CA SER A 223 4.90 -6.42 25.50
C SER A 223 3.74 -6.60 24.51
N LEU A 224 3.95 -6.25 23.24
CA LEU A 224 3.39 -6.89 22.04
C LEU A 224 4.26 -6.48 20.84
N ALA A 225 4.72 -7.46 20.09
CA ALA A 225 5.95 -7.41 19.33
C ALA A 225 5.90 -6.57 18.03
N ALA A 226 6.89 -5.68 17.93
CA ALA A 226 7.72 -5.35 16.76
C ALA A 226 7.05 -4.72 15.52
N ASN A 227 6.87 -3.40 15.59
CA ASN A 227 7.27 -2.46 14.54
C ASN A 227 7.27 -1.04 15.14
N ALA A 228 8.41 -0.62 15.69
CA ALA A 228 8.57 0.70 16.31
C ALA A 228 9.63 1.53 15.57
N LEU A 229 9.16 2.60 14.94
CA LEU A 229 9.91 3.82 14.67
C LEU A 229 10.44 4.37 16.01
N ALA A 230 11.75 4.50 16.16
CA ALA A 230 12.35 5.10 17.35
C ALA A 230 12.31 6.63 17.25
N ILE A 231 11.52 7.26 18.12
CA ILE A 231 11.59 8.68 18.50
C ILE A 231 11.75 8.72 20.01
N GLY A 232 12.54 9.64 20.48
CA GLY A 232 12.81 9.92 21.88
C GLY A 232 13.61 11.20 21.97
N SER A 233 13.65 11.88 23.11
CA SER A 233 14.34 13.17 23.25
C SER A 233 15.20 13.14 24.50
N ALA A 234 16.51 13.36 24.39
CA ALA A 234 17.38 13.50 25.55
C ALA A 234 17.39 14.95 26.07
N GLU A 235 17.47 15.03 27.40
CA GLU A 235 17.62 16.20 28.28
C GLU A 235 18.75 17.17 27.90
#